data_AF-A0A7W6RH01-F1
#
_entry.id   AF-A0A7W6RH01-F1
#
_cell.length_a   1.000
_cell.length_b   1.000
_cell.length_c   1.000
_cell.angle_alpha   90.00
_cell.angle_beta   90.00
_cell.angle_gamma   90.00
#
_symmetry.space_group_name_H-M   'P 1'
#
loop_
_entity.id
_entity.type
_entity.pdbx_description
1 polymer ?
#
loop_
_entity_poly.entity_id
_entity_poly.type
_entity_poly.pdbx_seq_one_letter_code
_entity_poly.pdbx_strand_id
1 'polypeptide(L)' 'MASSPTPTALGLTRARPGDTVDAIAWRTYHDSAMTEVILDAPANRGLAALGLILPAGTPVALPPRTAPDPTPTHTLW' A
#
# COMPACT_ATOMS: atom_id res chain seq x y z
N MET A 1 -13.86 -18.82 19.49
CA MET A 1 -12.65 -19.21 18.74
C MET A 1 -12.74 -18.62 17.34
N ALA A 2 -12.20 -17.42 17.12
CA ALA A 2 -11.96 -16.86 15.80
C ALA A 2 -10.82 -15.84 15.98
N SER A 3 -9.58 -16.32 15.88
CA SER A 3 -8.42 -15.44 15.85
C SER A 3 -8.46 -14.68 14.54
N SER A 4 -8.87 -13.41 14.57
CA SER A 4 -8.72 -12.51 13.43
C SER A 4 -7.22 -12.45 13.07
N PRO A 5 -6.83 -12.62 11.79
CA PRO A 5 -5.43 -12.43 11.43
C PRO A 5 -5.08 -10.97 11.73
N THR A 6 -4.15 -10.75 12.66
CA THR A 6 -3.65 -9.41 12.94
C THR A 6 -2.97 -8.89 11.68
N PRO A 7 -3.43 -7.77 11.09
CA PRO A 7 -2.74 -7.15 9.98
C PRO A 7 -1.30 -6.81 10.44
N THR A 8 -0.29 -7.51 9.92
CA THR A 8 1.12 -7.21 10.21
C THR A 8 1.45 -5.86 9.60
N ALA A 9 1.49 -4.81 10.42
CA ALA A 9 1.74 -3.44 9.95
C ALA A 9 3.06 -3.39 9.16
N LEU A 10 3.00 -2.99 7.89
CA LEU A 10 4.16 -2.88 7.01
C LEU A 10 4.93 -1.57 7.26
N GLY A 11 5.09 -1.16 8.52
CA GLY A 11 5.95 -0.04 8.89
C GLY A 11 5.60 1.31 8.21
N LEU A 12 6.59 2.19 8.18
CA LEU A 12 6.48 3.58 7.74
C LEU A 12 7.60 3.85 6.75
N THR A 13 7.27 4.42 5.59
CA THR A 13 8.25 4.82 4.57
C THR A 13 8.27 6.32 4.38
N ARG A 14 9.34 6.85 3.80
CA ARG A 14 9.46 8.27 3.45
C ARG A 14 9.46 8.43 1.94
N ALA A 15 8.63 9.34 1.44
CA ALA A 15 8.60 9.69 0.03
C ALA A 15 9.95 10.28 -0.41
N ARG A 16 10.44 9.87 -1.58
CA ARG A 16 11.62 10.45 -2.22
C ARG A 16 11.21 11.68 -3.05
N PRO A 17 12.14 12.57 -3.43
CA PRO A 17 11.84 13.64 -4.36
C PRO A 17 11.25 13.08 -5.65
N GLY A 18 10.07 13.56 -6.06
CA GLY A 18 9.38 13.07 -7.26
C GLY A 18 8.60 11.75 -7.07
N ASP A 19 8.59 11.15 -5.86
CA ASP A 19 7.75 9.97 -5.61
C ASP A 19 6.26 10.36 -5.65
N THR A 20 5.46 9.44 -6.17
CA THR A 20 4.00 9.46 -6.05
C THR A 20 3.56 8.32 -5.13
N VAL A 21 2.30 8.36 -4.67
CA VAL A 21 1.73 7.27 -3.86
C VAL A 21 1.78 5.94 -4.62
N ASP A 22 1.49 5.97 -5.92
CA ASP A 22 1.55 4.81 -6.80
C ASP A 22 2.96 4.24 -6.97
N ALA A 23 3.97 5.12 -7.14
CA ALA A 23 5.36 4.67 -7.20
C ALA A 23 5.80 3.99 -5.90
N ILE A 24 5.34 4.49 -4.75
CA ILE A 24 5.60 3.87 -3.43
C ILE A 24 4.87 2.53 -3.32
N ALA A 25 3.62 2.45 -3.80
CA ALA A 25 2.84 1.22 -3.82
C ALA A 25 3.53 0.15 -4.67
N TRP A 26 3.94 0.49 -5.88
CA TRP A 26 4.67 -0.41 -6.78
C TRP A 26 6.02 -0.85 -6.20
N ARG A 27 6.79 0.07 -5.61
CA ARG A 27 8.12 -0.27 -5.04
C ARG A 27 8.03 -1.19 -3.83
N THR A 28 6.96 -1.09 -3.05
CA THR A 28 6.82 -1.82 -1.79
C THR A 28 6.04 -3.12 -1.96
N TYR A 29 4.96 -3.08 -2.73
CA TYR A 29 4.02 -4.18 -2.90
C TYR A 29 4.10 -4.86 -4.26
N HIS A 30 4.81 -4.26 -5.22
CA HIS A 30 4.78 -4.65 -6.64
C HIS A 30 3.35 -4.72 -7.18
N ASP A 31 2.48 -3.84 -6.67
CA ASP A 31 1.06 -3.80 -6.97
C ASP A 31 0.58 -2.34 -6.88
N SER A 32 0.08 -1.81 -8.00
CA SER A 32 -0.47 -0.46 -8.09
C SER A 32 -1.89 -0.36 -7.52
N ALA A 33 -2.60 -1.49 -7.34
CA ALA A 33 -3.91 -1.49 -6.68
C ALA A 33 -3.81 -1.06 -5.20
N MET A 34 -2.62 -1.18 -4.60
CA MET A 34 -2.37 -0.73 -3.23
C MET A 34 -2.37 0.78 -3.05
N THR A 35 -2.36 1.56 -4.13
CA THR A 35 -2.44 3.03 -4.07
C THR A 35 -3.70 3.50 -3.35
N GLU A 36 -4.86 2.95 -3.68
CA GLU A 36 -6.13 3.30 -3.03
C GLU A 36 -6.12 2.91 -1.55
N VAL A 37 -5.63 1.70 -1.24
CA VAL A 37 -5.52 1.21 0.14
C VAL A 37 -4.63 2.10 1.00
N ILE A 38 -3.52 2.60 0.43
CA ILE A 38 -2.63 3.54 1.11
C ILE A 38 -3.35 4.87 1.34
N LEU A 39 -4.10 5.38 0.37
CA LEU A 39 -4.84 6.65 0.50
C LEU A 39 -6.01 6.58 1.49
N ASP A 40 -6.71 5.45 1.53
CA ASP A 40 -7.84 5.21 2.44
C ASP A 40 -7.39 4.92 3.88
N ALA A 41 -6.11 4.59 4.08
CA ALA A 41 -5.58 4.32 5.41
C ALA A 41 -5.75 5.55 6.33
N PRO A 42 -6.27 5.39 7.56
CA PRO A 42 -6.53 6.51 8.45
C PRO A 42 -5.27 7.29 8.84
N ALA A 43 -4.09 6.62 8.84
CA ALA A 43 -2.79 7.25 9.10
C ALA A 43 -2.30 8.15 7.95
N ASN A 44 -2.86 8.00 6.75
CA ASN A 44 -2.48 8.77 5.55
C ASN A 44 -3.56 9.78 5.15
N ARG A 45 -4.47 10.13 6.08
CA ARG A 45 -5.52 11.09 5.80
C ARG A 45 -4.91 12.44 5.41
N GLY A 46 -5.28 12.94 4.23
CA GLY A 46 -4.73 14.18 3.66
C GLY A 46 -3.51 13.97 2.76
N LEU A 47 -2.99 12.75 2.62
CA LEU A 47 -1.87 12.45 1.72
C LEU A 47 -2.24 12.78 0.26
N ALA A 48 -3.45 12.44 -0.19
CA ALA A 48 -3.95 12.80 -1.52
C ALA A 48 -4.09 14.32 -1.74
N ALA A 49 -4.28 15.10 -0.67
CA ALA A 49 -4.44 16.54 -0.77
C ALA A 49 -3.10 17.27 -1.01
N LEU A 50 -1.96 16.58 -0.79
CA LEU A 50 -0.62 17.11 -1.09
C LEU A 50 -0.35 17.24 -2.60
N GLY A 51 -1.15 16.57 -3.43
CA GLY A 51 -1.04 16.57 -4.89
C GLY A 51 -0.48 15.25 -5.44
N LEU A 52 -0.25 15.24 -6.76
CA LEU A 52 0.23 14.05 -7.48
C LEU A 52 1.64 13.63 -7.06
N ILE A 53 2.54 14.62 -6.89
CA ILE A 53 3.92 14.42 -6.44
C ILE A 53 3.99 14.74 -4.95
N LEU A 54 4.48 13.78 -4.16
CA LEU A 54 4.64 13.96 -2.73
C LEU A 54 5.87 14.85 -2.45
N PRO A 55 5.77 15.77 -1.48
CA PRO A 55 6.95 16.46 -0.95
C PRO A 55 7.99 15.46 -0.46
N ALA A 56 9.26 15.70 -0.77
CA ALA A 56 10.34 14.83 -0.33
C ALA A 56 10.36 14.72 1.21
N GLY A 57 10.51 13.49 1.72
CA GLY A 57 10.50 13.19 3.15
C GLY A 57 9.12 13.01 3.77
N THR A 58 8.03 13.12 2.99
CA THR A 58 6.66 12.89 3.49
C THR A 58 6.54 11.48 4.08
N PRO A 59 6.08 11.33 5.34
CA PRO A 59 5.83 10.03 5.93
C PRO A 59 4.59 9.39 5.29
N VAL A 60 4.73 8.15 4.83
CA VAL A 60 3.65 7.33 4.27
C VAL A 60 3.56 6.05 5.09
N ALA A 61 2.43 5.85 5.76
CA ALA A 61 2.15 4.61 6.46
C ALA A 61 1.77 3.53 5.45
N LEU A 62 2.35 2.35 5.58
CA LEU A 62 2.17 1.26 4.64
C LEU A 62 1.25 0.21 5.26
N PRO A 63 -0.01 0.08 4.78
CA PRO A 63 -0.94 -0.91 5.30
C PRO A 63 -0.52 -2.33 4.86
N PRO A 64 -0.73 -3.37 5.69
CA PRO A 64 -0.49 -4.74 5.29
C PRO A 64 -1.24 -5.09 4.02
N ARG A 65 -0.56 -5.85 3.16
CA ARG A 65 -1.23 -6.53 2.05
C ARG A 65 -1.93 -7.76 2.61
N THR A 66 -3.26 -7.78 2.55
CA THR A 66 -3.99 -9.03 2.60
C THR A 66 -3.70 -9.73 1.28
N ALA A 67 -2.84 -10.75 1.30
CA ALA A 67 -2.55 -11.53 0.10
C ALA A 67 -3.88 -12.09 -0.44
N PRO A 68 -4.20 -11.90 -1.73
CA PRO A 68 -5.34 -12.59 -2.31
C PRO A 68 -5.07 -14.10 -2.20
N ASP A 69 -6.09 -14.87 -1.80
CA ASP A 69 -6.00 -16.33 -1.77
C ASP A 69 -5.54 -16.82 -3.15
N PRO A 70 -4.58 -17.77 -3.20
CA PRO A 70 -4.08 -18.28 -4.47
C PRO A 70 -5.26 -18.82 -5.27
N THR A 71 -5.54 -18.18 -6.41
CA THR A 71 -6.60 -18.62 -7.31
C THR A 71 -6.22 -19.99 -7.84
N PRO A 72 -7.09 -21.01 -7.77
CA PRO A 72 -6.74 -22.36 -8.18
C PRO A 72 -6.30 -22.36 -9.64
N THR A 73 -5.08 -22.82 -9.88
CA THR A 73 -4.53 -22.95 -11.24
C THR A 73 -5.25 -24.11 -11.93
N HIS A 74 -6.09 -23.81 -12.94
CA HIS A 74 -6.65 -24.86 -13.79
C HIS A 74 -5.62 -25.31 -14.82
N THR A 75 -5.31 -26.61 -14.82
CA THR A 75 -4.52 -27.24 -15.88
C THR A 75 -5.45 -27.55 -17.05
N LEU A 76 -5.20 -26.94 -18.20
CA LEU A 76 -5.89 -27.26 -19.44
C LEU A 76 -5.08 -28.38 -20.11
N TRP A 77 -5.64 -29.58 -20.07
CA TRP A 77 -5.14 -30.76 -20.78
C TRP A 77 -5.59 -30.73 -22.23
#